data_AF-A0A9W8DY25-F1
#
_entry.id   AF-A0A9W8DY25-F1
#
_cell.length_a   1.000
_cell.length_b   1.000
_cell.length_c   1.000
_cell.angle_alpha   90.00
_cell.angle_beta   90.00
_cell.angle_gamma   90.00
#
_symmetry.space_group_name_H-M   'P 1'
#
loop_
_entity.id
_entity.type
_entity.pdbx_description
1 polymer ?
#
loop_
_entity_poly.entity_id
_entity_poly.type
_entity_poly.pdbx_seq_one_letter_code
_entity_poly.pdbx_strand_id
1 'polypeptide(L)'
;ALEAENRQLQDEERLLQRKGQTQRRSLRDLDTEAHDLRLKVDRLQEELQDLEPVNLAALNAELKNIESKTDLIKRQFATVHQQLMSKTQELESLQRLETDLAHQMDQIRDELVKLRTQASAAEDKRIQQEGRIQHWNQKREDAQNRVEAAQEEVRQLAAELEEEVAKATQYCPERVSVTHEPIQLDQEMRVIEQRLKETERVHGNDLEGIAQQAQKSIEAYHRAKADILAMDAFVNELRQALEVRQIKWDRFRESIAVRAKANFLWYLAQRGYTGQLEVDHQAQRLNPRVQTEDPALVAASTESRSGKSNNALDKLQRDKDPKSLSGGE
;
A
#
# COMPACT_ATOMS: atom_id res chain seq x y z
N ALA A 1 49.86 -39.80 -196.40
CA ALA A 1 48.81 -38.83 -196.02
C ALA A 1 47.67 -39.50 -195.24
N LEU A 2 47.10 -40.62 -195.71
CA LEU A 2 45.99 -41.32 -195.03
C LEU A 2 46.34 -42.03 -193.70
N GLU A 3 47.59 -42.41 -193.46
CA GLU A 3 47.98 -43.10 -192.22
C GLU A 3 48.13 -42.18 -190.99
N ALA A 4 48.32 -40.88 -191.20
CA ALA A 4 48.44 -39.91 -190.12
C ALA A 4 47.07 -39.54 -189.52
N GLU A 5 46.03 -39.50 -190.35
CA GLU A 5 44.66 -39.15 -189.97
C GLU A 5 43.99 -40.28 -189.16
N ASN A 6 44.31 -41.54 -189.49
CA ASN A 6 43.78 -42.72 -188.77
C ASN A 6 44.36 -42.86 -187.35
N ARG A 7 45.58 -42.38 -187.10
CA ARG A 7 46.17 -42.33 -185.75
C ARG A 7 45.52 -41.26 -184.87
N GLN A 8 45.18 -40.09 -185.44
CA GLN A 8 44.50 -39.02 -184.68
C GLN A 8 43.10 -39.44 -184.22
N LEU A 9 42.34 -40.13 -185.07
CA LEU A 9 41.00 -40.63 -184.70
C LEU A 9 41.05 -41.72 -183.61
N GLN A 10 42.05 -42.60 -183.64
CA GLN A 10 42.23 -43.61 -182.58
C GLN A 10 42.62 -43.00 -181.22
N ASP A 11 43.39 -41.91 -181.22
CA ASP A 11 43.75 -41.21 -179.99
C ASP A 11 42.56 -40.42 -179.41
N GLU A 12 41.69 -39.83 -180.24
CA GLU A 12 40.45 -39.19 -179.78
C GLU A 12 39.44 -40.19 -179.20
N GLU A 13 39.28 -41.38 -179.80
CA GLU A 13 38.39 -42.42 -179.29
C GLU A 13 38.82 -42.92 -177.90
N ARG A 14 40.12 -43.09 -177.68
CA ARG A 14 40.68 -43.46 -176.37
C ARG A 14 40.44 -42.39 -175.30
N LEU A 15 40.49 -41.12 -175.68
CA LEU A 15 40.30 -40.00 -174.76
C LEU A 15 38.82 -39.87 -174.36
N LEU A 16 37.90 -40.09 -175.31
CA LEU A 16 36.46 -40.15 -175.05
C LEU A 16 36.07 -41.37 -174.18
N GLN A 17 36.67 -42.54 -174.40
CA GLN A 17 36.44 -43.71 -173.53
C GLN A 17 36.92 -43.46 -172.08
N ARG A 18 38.07 -42.80 -171.89
CA ARG A 18 38.56 -42.42 -170.55
C ARG A 18 37.65 -41.40 -169.87
N LYS A 19 37.11 -40.42 -170.61
CA LYS A 19 36.11 -39.48 -170.09
C LYS A 19 34.79 -40.17 -169.72
N GLY A 20 34.33 -41.13 -170.53
CA GLY A 20 33.15 -41.93 -170.23
C GLY A 20 33.31 -42.81 -168.98
N GLN A 21 34.50 -43.40 -168.77
CA GLN A 21 34.78 -44.17 -167.55
C GLN A 21 34.88 -43.31 -166.29
N THR A 22 35.45 -42.10 -166.38
CA THR A 22 35.55 -41.19 -165.23
C THR A 22 34.19 -40.62 -164.82
N GLN A 23 33.33 -40.27 -165.79
CA GLN A 23 31.95 -39.85 -165.49
C GLN A 23 31.11 -40.98 -164.88
N ARG A 24 31.28 -42.24 -165.31
CA ARG A 24 30.60 -43.38 -164.69
C ARG A 24 31.05 -43.65 -163.26
N ARG A 25 32.32 -43.39 -162.92
CA ARG A 25 32.80 -43.48 -161.53
C ARG A 25 32.20 -42.37 -160.67
N SER A 26 32.24 -41.12 -161.14
CA SER A 26 31.62 -39.99 -160.45
C SER A 26 30.12 -40.21 -160.19
N LEU A 27 29.37 -40.76 -161.16
CA LEU A 27 27.96 -41.08 -160.96
C LEU A 27 27.73 -42.14 -159.87
N ARG A 28 28.60 -43.15 -159.77
CA ARG A 28 28.51 -44.14 -158.68
C ARG A 28 28.83 -43.54 -157.33
N ASP A 29 29.85 -42.69 -157.26
CA ASP A 29 30.26 -42.03 -156.01
C ASP A 29 29.14 -41.11 -155.50
N LEU A 30 28.49 -40.33 -156.39
CA LEU A 30 27.32 -39.52 -156.06
C LEU A 30 26.11 -40.36 -155.61
N ASP A 31 25.89 -41.53 -156.22
CA ASP A 31 24.78 -42.41 -155.86
C ASP A 31 25.00 -43.06 -154.48
N THR A 32 26.26 -43.42 -154.16
CA THR A 32 26.62 -43.87 -152.81
C THR A 32 26.44 -42.76 -151.77
N GLU A 33 26.82 -41.52 -152.09
CA GLU A 33 26.64 -40.37 -151.19
C GLU A 33 25.16 -40.04 -150.97
N ALA A 34 24.33 -40.13 -152.02
CA ALA A 34 22.88 -39.97 -151.92
C ALA A 34 22.24 -41.07 -151.06
N HIS A 35 22.73 -42.30 -151.13
CA HIS A 35 22.26 -43.39 -150.28
C HIS A 35 22.65 -43.18 -148.81
N ASP A 36 23.89 -42.78 -148.53
CA ASP A 36 24.36 -42.49 -147.17
C ASP A 36 23.61 -41.32 -146.53
N LEU A 37 23.29 -40.28 -147.30
CA LEU A 37 22.47 -39.17 -146.83
C LEU A 37 21.04 -39.59 -146.53
N ARG A 38 20.44 -40.48 -147.32
CA ARG A 38 19.10 -41.04 -147.02
C ARG A 38 19.11 -41.85 -145.74
N LEU A 39 20.11 -42.72 -145.56
CA LEU A 39 20.26 -43.48 -144.30
C LEU A 39 20.44 -42.57 -143.08
N LYS A 40 21.14 -41.43 -143.22
CA LYS A 40 21.24 -40.44 -142.14
C LYS A 40 19.91 -39.74 -141.85
N VAL A 41 19.13 -39.41 -142.89
CA VAL A 41 17.80 -38.83 -142.73
C VAL A 41 16.87 -39.81 -142.02
N ASP A 42 16.87 -41.08 -142.42
CA ASP A 42 16.03 -42.10 -141.81
C ASP A 42 16.40 -42.33 -140.33
N ARG A 43 17.70 -42.38 -140.00
CA ARG A 43 18.16 -42.45 -138.61
C ARG A 43 17.73 -41.23 -137.78
N LEU A 44 17.87 -40.03 -138.33
CA LEU A 44 17.44 -38.80 -137.64
C LEU A 44 15.91 -38.76 -137.48
N GLN A 45 15.15 -39.36 -138.39
CA GLN A 45 13.70 -39.49 -138.27
C GLN A 45 13.31 -40.52 -137.21
N GLU A 46 14.02 -41.65 -137.11
CA GLU A 46 13.85 -42.61 -136.01
C GLU A 46 14.20 -41.98 -134.65
N GLU A 47 15.32 -41.25 -134.54
CA GLU A 47 15.69 -40.53 -133.32
C GLU A 47 14.66 -39.45 -132.92
N LEU A 48 14.02 -38.80 -133.91
CA LEU A 48 12.94 -37.84 -133.67
C LEU A 48 11.61 -38.52 -133.30
N GLN A 49 11.36 -39.72 -133.81
CA GLN A 49 10.20 -40.55 -133.40
C GLN A 49 10.38 -41.11 -131.99
N ASP A 50 11.59 -41.53 -131.59
CA ASP A 50 11.89 -41.93 -130.21
C ASP A 50 11.73 -40.75 -129.23
N LEU A 51 11.94 -39.52 -129.70
CA LEU A 51 11.57 -38.26 -129.03
C LEU A 51 10.07 -37.94 -129.19
N GLU A 52 9.22 -38.96 -129.08
CA GLU A 52 7.77 -38.85 -129.18
C GLU A 52 7.22 -37.75 -128.24
N PRO A 53 6.21 -36.96 -128.66
CA PRO A 53 5.59 -35.93 -127.82
C PRO A 53 4.99 -36.47 -126.53
N VAL A 54 4.78 -37.79 -126.41
CA VAL A 54 4.28 -38.46 -125.20
C VAL A 54 5.31 -38.42 -124.07
N ASN A 55 6.60 -38.64 -124.35
CA ASN A 55 7.66 -38.57 -123.34
C ASN A 55 7.87 -37.14 -122.86
N LEU A 56 7.85 -36.16 -123.78
CA LEU A 56 7.93 -34.73 -123.42
C LEU A 56 6.69 -34.26 -122.65
N ALA A 57 5.49 -34.73 -123.01
CA ALA A 57 4.26 -34.40 -122.29
C ALA A 57 4.23 -34.99 -120.87
N ALA A 58 4.69 -36.23 -120.69
CA ALA A 58 4.82 -36.87 -119.37
C ALA A 58 5.84 -36.13 -118.49
N LEU A 59 7.02 -35.80 -119.03
CA LEU A 59 8.04 -35.03 -118.31
C LEU A 59 7.54 -33.63 -117.93
N ASN A 60 6.82 -32.95 -118.82
CA ASN A 60 6.21 -31.64 -118.54
C ASN A 60 5.09 -31.73 -117.49
N ALA A 61 4.31 -32.81 -117.49
CA ALA A 61 3.29 -33.05 -116.46
C ALA A 61 3.94 -33.32 -115.09
N GLU A 62 5.03 -34.09 -115.05
CA GLU A 62 5.83 -34.29 -113.85
C GLU A 62 6.49 -33.00 -113.37
N LEU A 63 7.07 -32.20 -114.27
CA LEU A 63 7.62 -30.88 -113.96
C LEU A 63 6.56 -29.99 -113.30
N LYS A 64 5.37 -29.88 -113.90
CA LYS A 64 4.26 -29.10 -113.35
C LYS A 64 3.78 -29.63 -111.99
N ASN A 65 3.79 -30.95 -111.80
CA ASN A 65 3.45 -31.58 -110.52
C ASN A 65 4.51 -31.23 -109.45
N ILE A 66 5.79 -31.34 -109.78
CA ILE A 66 6.90 -30.96 -108.90
C ILE A 66 6.82 -29.48 -108.56
N GLU A 67 6.61 -28.59 -109.54
CA GLU A 67 6.41 -27.15 -109.32
C GLU A 67 5.25 -26.89 -108.36
N SER A 68 4.10 -27.54 -108.56
CA SER A 68 2.94 -27.40 -107.67
C SER A 68 3.23 -27.87 -106.23
N LYS A 69 4.02 -28.94 -106.07
CA LYS A 69 4.48 -29.43 -104.77
C LYS A 69 5.49 -28.46 -104.14
N THR A 70 6.42 -27.93 -104.92
CA THR A 70 7.38 -26.93 -104.46
C THR A 70 6.66 -25.68 -103.97
N ASP A 71 5.64 -25.21 -104.69
CA ASP A 71 4.85 -24.05 -104.28
C ASP A 71 3.99 -24.33 -103.04
N LEU A 72 3.43 -25.54 -102.92
CA LEU A 72 2.75 -25.97 -101.71
C LEU A 72 3.69 -25.97 -100.50
N ILE A 73 4.89 -26.55 -100.64
CA ILE A 73 5.90 -26.60 -99.59
C ILE A 73 6.36 -25.18 -99.21
N LYS A 74 6.57 -24.29 -100.18
CA LYS A 74 6.90 -22.88 -99.91
C LYS A 74 5.81 -22.18 -99.09
N ARG A 75 4.53 -22.39 -99.42
CA ARG A 75 3.41 -21.84 -98.65
C ARG A 75 3.35 -22.41 -97.23
N GLN A 76 3.49 -23.73 -97.09
CA GLN A 76 3.53 -24.38 -95.77
C GLN A 76 4.71 -23.87 -94.94
N PHE A 77 5.89 -23.73 -95.53
CA PHE A 77 7.07 -23.18 -94.88
C PHE A 77 6.83 -21.73 -94.43
N ALA A 78 6.23 -20.88 -95.28
CA ALA A 78 5.90 -19.51 -94.91
C ALA A 78 4.94 -19.46 -93.71
N THR A 79 3.91 -20.30 -93.68
CA THR A 79 2.98 -20.40 -92.54
C THR A 79 3.69 -20.86 -91.27
N VAL A 80 4.50 -21.91 -91.34
CA VAL A 80 5.26 -22.43 -90.19
C VAL A 80 6.27 -21.39 -89.70
N HIS A 81 6.93 -20.68 -90.61
CA HIS A 81 7.86 -19.62 -90.28
C HIS A 81 7.16 -18.45 -89.58
N GLN A 82 5.98 -18.04 -90.04
CA GLN A 82 5.18 -17.01 -89.39
C GLN A 82 4.73 -17.45 -87.98
N GLN A 83 4.32 -18.71 -87.83
CA GLN A 83 3.98 -19.28 -86.52
C GLN A 83 5.20 -19.32 -85.58
N LEU A 84 6.37 -19.70 -86.10
CA LEU A 84 7.63 -19.67 -85.35
C LEU A 84 7.93 -18.26 -84.85
N MET A 85 7.84 -17.25 -85.73
CA MET A 85 8.09 -15.85 -85.38
C MET A 85 7.12 -15.34 -84.30
N SER A 86 5.83 -15.68 -84.41
CA SER A 86 4.84 -15.36 -83.38
C SER A 86 5.18 -16.01 -82.05
N LYS A 87 5.58 -17.29 -82.06
CA LYS A 87 5.92 -18.03 -80.83
C LYS A 87 7.24 -17.58 -80.21
N THR A 88 8.24 -17.22 -81.00
CA THR A 88 9.47 -16.61 -80.48
C THR A 88 9.19 -15.26 -79.84
N GLN A 89 8.31 -14.44 -80.42
CA GLN A 89 7.93 -13.16 -79.83
C GLN A 89 7.15 -13.34 -78.51
N GLU A 90 6.23 -14.30 -78.44
CA GLU A 90 5.55 -14.68 -77.19
C GLU A 90 6.57 -15.14 -76.13
N LEU A 91 7.53 -15.99 -76.51
CA LEU A 91 8.56 -16.51 -75.62
C LEU A 91 9.46 -15.39 -75.07
N GLU A 92 9.91 -14.47 -75.93
CA GLU A 92 10.67 -13.29 -75.50
C GLU A 92 9.87 -12.42 -74.52
N SER A 93 8.56 -12.25 -74.76
CA SER A 93 7.70 -11.48 -73.85
C SER A 93 7.55 -12.17 -72.48
N LEU A 94 7.41 -13.50 -72.46
CA LEU A 94 7.32 -14.28 -71.24
C LEU A 94 8.65 -14.30 -70.47
N GLN A 95 9.78 -14.39 -71.16
CA GLN A 95 11.10 -14.28 -70.55
C GLN A 95 11.31 -12.91 -69.88
N ARG A 96 10.88 -11.82 -70.53
CA ARG A 96 10.93 -10.49 -69.90
C ARG A 96 10.07 -10.43 -68.65
N LEU A 97 8.86 -10.98 -68.68
CA LEU A 97 7.97 -11.05 -67.52
C LEU A 97 8.59 -11.88 -66.38
N GLU A 98 9.19 -13.04 -66.71
CA GLU A 98 9.89 -13.88 -65.75
C GLU A 98 11.04 -13.13 -65.08
N THR A 99 11.85 -12.40 -65.85
CA THR A 99 12.96 -11.61 -65.29
C THR A 99 12.47 -10.46 -64.42
N ASP A 100 11.36 -9.82 -64.78
CA ASP A 100 10.77 -8.74 -63.98
C ASP A 100 10.17 -9.27 -62.67
N LEU A 101 9.44 -10.38 -62.74
CA LEU A 101 8.92 -11.08 -61.55
C LEU A 101 10.06 -11.55 -60.63
N ALA A 102 11.14 -12.10 -61.18
CA ALA A 102 12.30 -12.49 -60.39
C ALA A 102 12.91 -11.28 -59.67
N HIS A 103 13.01 -10.13 -60.34
CA HIS A 103 13.52 -8.92 -59.72
C HIS A 103 12.60 -8.40 -58.61
N GLN A 104 11.28 -8.39 -58.83
CA GLN A 104 10.30 -8.02 -57.81
C GLN A 104 10.34 -8.95 -56.59
N MET A 105 10.52 -10.27 -56.82
CA MET A 105 10.67 -11.24 -55.74
C MET A 105 11.92 -10.96 -54.90
N ASP A 106 13.04 -10.60 -55.53
CA ASP A 106 14.27 -10.27 -54.81
C ASP A 106 14.14 -8.95 -54.03
N GLN A 107 13.48 -7.94 -54.60
CA GLN A 107 13.17 -6.70 -53.87
C GLN A 107 12.31 -6.95 -52.63
N ILE A 108 11.26 -7.76 -52.75
CA ILE A 108 10.39 -8.13 -51.61
C ILE A 108 11.19 -8.91 -50.56
N ARG A 109 12.08 -9.82 -50.97
CA ARG A 109 12.96 -10.55 -50.03
C ARG A 109 13.86 -9.60 -49.26
N ASP A 110 14.49 -8.65 -49.94
CA ASP A 110 15.36 -7.65 -49.29
C ASP A 110 14.57 -6.77 -48.30
N GLU A 111 13.36 -6.35 -48.67
CA GLU A 111 12.47 -5.61 -47.78
C GLU A 111 12.06 -6.44 -46.56
N LEU A 112 11.71 -7.72 -46.75
CA LEU A 112 11.40 -8.63 -45.65
C LEU A 112 12.57 -8.80 -44.68
N VAL A 113 13.80 -8.91 -45.18
CA VAL A 113 15.01 -8.99 -44.34
C VAL A 113 15.20 -7.69 -43.56
N LYS A 114 15.04 -6.53 -44.20
CA LYS A 114 15.12 -5.23 -43.52
C LYS A 114 14.04 -5.08 -42.44
N LEU A 115 12.80 -5.45 -42.74
CA LEU A 115 11.71 -5.35 -41.80
C LEU A 115 11.91 -6.30 -40.61
N ARG A 116 12.40 -7.52 -40.87
CA ARG A 116 12.73 -8.49 -39.81
C ARG A 116 13.85 -8.01 -38.90
N THR A 117 14.90 -7.42 -39.44
CA THR A 117 16.00 -6.87 -38.61
C THR A 117 15.53 -5.67 -37.78
N GLN A 118 14.70 -4.79 -38.34
CA GLN A 118 14.07 -3.69 -37.60
C GLN A 118 13.15 -4.20 -36.48
N ALA A 119 12.32 -5.20 -36.75
CA ALA A 119 11.44 -5.80 -35.76
C ALA A 119 12.23 -6.44 -34.61
N SER A 120 13.29 -7.20 -34.94
CA SER A 120 14.19 -7.78 -33.92
C SER A 120 14.84 -6.69 -33.07
N ALA A 121 15.37 -5.63 -33.69
CA ALA A 121 16.00 -4.54 -32.94
C ALA A 121 15.01 -3.76 -32.07
N ALA A 122 13.76 -3.63 -32.52
CA ALA A 122 12.68 -3.03 -31.72
C ALA A 122 12.32 -3.92 -30.52
N GLU A 123 12.26 -5.23 -30.71
CA GLU A 123 12.00 -6.19 -29.64
C GLU A 123 13.11 -6.21 -28.60
N ASP A 124 14.37 -6.20 -29.03
CA ASP A 124 15.53 -6.11 -28.11
C ASP A 124 15.46 -4.83 -27.27
N LYS A 125 15.11 -3.70 -27.89
CA LYS A 125 14.89 -2.44 -27.16
C LYS A 125 13.74 -2.56 -26.17
N ARG A 126 12.62 -3.18 -26.56
CA ARG A 126 11.46 -3.39 -25.68
C ARG A 126 11.86 -4.18 -24.44
N ILE A 127 12.54 -5.31 -24.61
CA ILE A 127 13.03 -6.15 -23.52
C ILE A 127 13.98 -5.38 -22.60
N GLN A 128 14.91 -4.59 -23.16
CA GLN A 128 15.81 -3.75 -22.36
C GLN A 128 15.06 -2.69 -21.55
N GLN A 129 14.07 -2.02 -22.13
CA GLN A 129 13.27 -1.04 -21.39
C GLN A 129 12.41 -1.71 -20.31
N GLU A 130 11.84 -2.88 -20.60
CA GLU A 130 11.07 -3.67 -19.63
C GLU A 130 11.93 -4.06 -18.42
N GLY A 131 13.16 -4.53 -18.65
CA GLY A 131 14.11 -4.80 -17.57
C GLY A 131 14.48 -3.55 -16.75
N ARG A 132 14.62 -2.38 -17.40
CA ARG A 132 14.85 -1.11 -16.70
C ARG A 132 13.64 -0.71 -15.85
N ILE A 133 12.43 -0.84 -16.38
CA ILE A 133 11.19 -0.55 -15.64
C ILE A 133 11.11 -1.44 -14.39
N GLN A 134 11.37 -2.74 -14.52
CA GLN A 134 11.38 -3.67 -13.39
C GLN A 134 12.43 -3.27 -12.34
N HIS A 135 13.67 -2.99 -12.76
CA HIS A 135 14.73 -2.54 -11.85
C HIS A 135 14.36 -1.25 -11.09
N TRP A 136 13.81 -0.25 -11.78
CA TRP A 136 13.42 1.00 -11.13
C TRP A 136 12.17 0.86 -10.25
N ASN A 137 11.24 -0.01 -10.62
CA ASN A 137 10.10 -0.35 -9.76
C ASN A 137 10.56 -1.02 -8.46
N GLN A 138 11.47 -2.00 -8.54
CA GLN A 138 12.05 -2.63 -7.36
C GLN A 138 12.77 -1.61 -6.48
N LYS A 139 13.59 -0.74 -7.08
CA LYS A 139 14.33 0.29 -6.34
C LYS A 139 13.39 1.32 -5.69
N ARG A 140 12.26 1.63 -6.32
CA ARG A 140 11.21 2.49 -5.74
C ARG A 140 10.56 1.82 -4.54
N GLU A 141 10.21 0.54 -4.66
CA GLU A 141 9.62 -0.25 -3.57
C GLU A 141 10.57 -0.36 -2.37
N ASP A 142 11.84 -0.67 -2.61
CA ASP A 142 12.86 -0.72 -1.55
C ASP A 142 13.02 0.64 -0.85
N ALA A 143 13.01 1.74 -1.61
CA ALA A 143 13.08 3.08 -1.05
C ALA A 143 11.84 3.42 -0.22
N GLN A 144 10.66 3.02 -0.68
CA GLN A 144 9.40 3.24 0.02
C GLN A 144 9.34 2.44 1.33
N ASN A 145 9.73 1.17 1.30
CA ASN A 145 9.84 0.35 2.51
C ASN A 145 10.80 0.96 3.54
N ARG A 146 11.93 1.54 3.11
CA ARG A 146 12.86 2.24 4.01
C ARG A 146 12.25 3.50 4.61
N VAL A 147 11.50 4.27 3.82
CA VAL A 147 10.80 5.47 4.32
C VAL A 147 9.74 5.08 5.33
N GLU A 148 8.95 4.05 5.06
CA GLU A 148 7.92 3.54 5.96
C GLU A 148 8.53 3.01 7.27
N ALA A 149 9.62 2.25 7.19
CA ALA A 149 10.35 1.80 8.37
C ALA A 149 10.88 2.98 9.22
N ALA A 150 11.53 3.97 8.58
CA ALA A 150 12.03 5.13 9.29
C ALA A 150 10.92 5.99 9.90
N GLN A 151 9.76 6.10 9.24
CA GLN A 151 8.59 6.80 9.77
C GLN A 151 8.02 6.08 11.00
N GLU A 152 7.99 4.75 10.98
CA GLU A 152 7.52 3.96 12.11
C GLU A 152 8.49 4.06 13.29
N GLU A 153 9.81 3.99 13.05
CA GLU A 153 10.83 4.25 14.08
C GLU A 153 10.67 5.63 14.71
N VAL A 154 10.48 6.67 13.90
CA VAL A 154 10.24 8.04 14.39
C VAL A 154 8.95 8.12 15.22
N ARG A 155 7.89 7.41 14.83
CA ARG A 155 6.65 7.34 15.62
C ARG A 155 6.87 6.69 16.98
N GLN A 156 7.58 5.58 17.01
CA GLN A 156 7.88 4.85 18.25
C GLN A 156 8.74 5.71 19.19
N LEU A 157 9.83 6.29 18.67
CA LEU A 157 10.69 7.20 19.43
C LEU A 157 9.94 8.44 19.93
N ALA A 158 9.01 8.99 19.13
CA ALA A 158 8.19 10.12 19.56
C ALA A 158 7.22 9.73 20.68
N ALA A 159 6.59 8.56 20.60
CA ALA A 159 5.70 8.05 21.65
C ALA A 159 6.47 7.74 22.94
N GLU A 160 7.65 7.11 22.85
CA GLU A 160 8.55 6.88 23.98
C GLU A 160 8.99 8.21 24.61
N LEU A 161 9.37 9.20 23.79
CA LEU A 161 9.75 10.52 24.27
C LEU A 161 8.58 11.22 24.99
N GLU A 162 7.36 11.14 24.47
CA GLU A 162 6.17 11.69 25.13
C GLU A 162 5.91 11.03 26.48
N GLU A 163 6.05 9.70 26.58
CA GLU A 163 5.90 8.96 27.83
C GLU A 163 6.96 9.38 28.85
N GLU A 164 8.23 9.43 28.45
CA GLU A 164 9.35 9.81 29.32
C GLU A 164 9.25 11.28 29.75
N VAL A 165 8.82 12.19 28.86
CA VAL A 165 8.54 13.59 29.21
C VAL A 165 7.39 13.68 30.20
N ALA A 166 6.32 12.89 30.05
CA ALA A 166 5.21 12.86 31.00
C ALA A 166 5.67 12.39 32.38
N LYS A 167 6.52 11.35 32.46
CA LYS A 167 7.14 10.89 33.72
C LYS A 167 8.01 11.99 34.33
N ALA A 168 8.89 12.60 33.54
CA ALA A 168 9.79 13.67 34.02
C ALA A 168 9.02 14.89 34.54
N THR A 169 7.90 15.25 33.90
CA THR A 169 7.07 16.40 34.29
C THR A 169 6.42 16.20 35.67
N GLN A 170 6.19 14.96 36.10
CA GLN A 170 5.68 14.67 37.46
C GLN A 170 6.70 15.03 38.55
N TYR A 171 8.00 14.89 38.26
CA TYR A 171 9.07 15.22 39.20
C TYR A 171 9.51 16.68 39.10
N CYS A 172 9.58 17.22 37.87
CA CYS A 172 9.97 18.61 37.63
C CYS A 172 9.00 19.26 36.63
N PRO A 173 8.14 20.19 37.08
CA PRO A 173 7.10 20.78 36.22
C PRO A 173 7.66 21.73 35.15
N GLU A 174 8.88 22.23 35.32
CA GLU A 174 9.56 23.08 34.33
C GLU A 174 10.71 22.31 33.66
N ARG A 175 10.75 22.33 32.33
CA ARG A 175 11.77 21.61 31.57
C ARG A 175 13.13 22.27 31.75
N VAL A 176 14.06 21.56 32.38
CA VAL A 176 15.45 22.00 32.56
C VAL A 176 16.14 22.13 31.20
N SER A 177 16.85 23.23 30.97
CA SER A 177 17.60 23.43 29.73
C SER A 177 18.75 22.43 29.63
N VAL A 178 18.80 21.68 28.54
CA VAL A 178 19.90 20.75 28.26
C VAL A 178 21.11 21.54 27.77
N THR A 179 22.16 21.64 28.58
CA THR A 179 23.41 22.35 28.25
C THR A 179 24.55 21.43 27.84
N HIS A 180 24.44 20.13 28.12
CA HIS A 180 25.49 19.12 27.90
C HIS A 180 25.01 18.01 26.96
N GLU A 181 25.94 17.31 26.32
CA GLU A 181 25.62 16.15 25.47
C GLU A 181 25.12 14.96 26.31
N PRO A 182 24.31 14.05 25.73
CA PRO A 182 23.74 12.90 26.46
C PRO A 182 24.79 12.06 27.20
N ILE A 183 25.95 11.83 26.56
CA ILE A 183 27.04 11.04 27.14
C ILE A 183 27.62 11.71 28.40
N GLN A 184 27.69 13.05 28.42
CA GLN A 184 28.18 13.79 29.57
C GLN A 184 27.17 13.75 30.72
N LEU A 185 25.87 13.88 30.41
CA LEU A 185 24.80 13.76 31.39
C LEU A 185 24.77 12.37 32.02
N ASP A 186 24.93 11.30 31.24
CA ASP A 186 25.01 9.92 31.76
C ASP A 186 26.19 9.72 32.71
N GLN A 187 27.34 10.34 32.40
CA GLN A 187 28.51 10.28 33.28
C GLN A 187 28.27 11.06 34.57
N GLU A 188 27.70 12.26 34.50
CA GLU A 188 27.33 13.06 35.67
C GLU A 188 26.31 12.32 36.55
N MET A 189 25.27 11.74 35.95
CA MET A 189 24.28 10.90 36.65
C MET A 189 24.97 9.76 37.40
N ARG A 190 25.85 9.00 36.74
CA ARG A 190 26.60 7.92 37.39
C ARG A 190 27.46 8.40 38.55
N VAL A 191 28.11 9.56 38.42
CA VAL A 191 28.92 10.14 39.50
C VAL A 191 28.04 10.56 40.67
N ILE A 192 26.89 11.17 40.42
CA ILE A 192 25.92 11.55 41.45
C ILE A 192 25.37 10.31 42.16
N GLU A 193 24.98 9.27 41.42
CA GLU A 193 24.51 8.00 41.98
C GLU A 193 25.57 7.33 42.86
N GLN A 194 26.84 7.33 42.43
CA GLN A 194 27.94 6.77 43.22
C GLN A 194 28.17 7.57 44.51
N ARG A 195 28.11 8.90 44.43
CA ARG A 195 28.19 9.77 45.62
C ARG A 195 27.03 9.49 46.56
N LEU A 196 25.81 9.35 46.05
CA LEU A 196 24.61 9.06 46.83
C LEU A 196 24.76 7.72 47.57
N LYS A 197 25.16 6.66 46.86
CA LYS A 197 25.43 5.33 47.45
C LYS A 197 26.52 5.37 48.52
N GLU A 198 27.59 6.12 48.30
CA GLU A 198 28.65 6.25 49.30
C GLU A 198 28.17 7.04 50.53
N THR A 199 27.35 8.08 50.34
CA THR A 199 26.74 8.80 51.47
C THR A 199 25.76 7.93 52.26
N GLU A 200 24.95 7.10 51.59
CA GLU A 200 24.07 6.11 52.24
C GLU A 200 24.89 5.08 53.04
N ARG A 201 26.03 4.63 52.51
CA ARG A 201 26.95 3.71 53.19
C ARG A 201 27.57 4.35 54.44
N VAL A 202 27.96 5.62 54.37
CA VAL A 202 28.60 6.34 55.49
C VAL A 202 27.59 6.70 56.58
N HIS A 203 26.38 7.15 56.21
CA HIS A 203 25.33 7.51 57.17
C HIS A 203 24.53 6.30 57.67
N GLY A 204 24.72 5.11 57.08
CA GLY A 204 24.21 3.84 57.57
C GLY A 204 22.69 3.66 57.45
N ASN A 205 22.00 4.61 56.82
CA ASN A 205 20.55 4.62 56.62
C ASN A 205 20.23 5.15 55.22
N ASP A 206 19.23 4.55 54.59
CA ASP A 206 18.65 5.02 53.34
C ASP A 206 18.06 6.43 53.53
N LEU A 207 18.47 7.39 52.70
CA LEU A 207 18.01 8.78 52.75
C LEU A 207 16.48 8.86 52.58
N GLU A 208 15.92 7.98 51.75
CA GLU A 208 14.48 7.80 51.56
C GLU A 208 13.79 7.39 52.88
N GLY A 209 14.41 6.45 53.60
CA GLY A 209 13.92 5.97 54.89
C GLY A 209 13.94 7.06 55.97
N ILE A 210 14.97 7.91 55.98
CA ILE A 210 15.05 9.07 56.89
C ILE A 210 13.96 10.09 56.57
N ALA A 211 13.73 10.41 55.29
CA ALA A 211 12.69 11.33 54.87
C ALA A 211 11.29 10.81 55.24
N GLN A 212 11.00 9.54 54.98
CA GLN A 212 9.74 8.90 55.37
C GLN A 212 9.55 8.90 56.89
N GLN A 213 10.60 8.62 57.66
CA GLN A 213 10.53 8.62 59.11
C GLN A 213 10.32 10.03 59.67
N ALA A 214 10.97 11.04 59.08
CA ALA A 214 10.75 12.44 59.42
C ALA A 214 9.29 12.85 59.14
N GLN A 215 8.75 12.51 57.96
CA GLN A 215 7.37 12.80 57.61
C GLN A 215 6.37 12.15 58.56
N LYS A 216 6.55 10.85 58.86
CA LYS A 216 5.73 10.14 59.87
C LYS A 216 5.78 10.81 61.25
N SER A 217 6.95 11.30 61.63
CA SER A 217 7.16 11.95 62.93
C SER A 217 6.47 13.32 62.98
N ILE A 218 6.51 14.08 61.87
CA ILE A 218 5.80 15.35 61.70
C ILE A 218 4.28 15.14 61.74
N GLU A 219 3.77 14.15 61.02
CA GLU A 219 2.35 13.79 61.02
C GLU A 219 1.88 13.36 62.42
N ALA A 220 2.67 12.51 63.11
CA ALA A 220 2.38 12.10 64.47
C ALA A 220 2.35 13.30 65.44
N TYR A 221 3.28 14.25 65.30
CA TYR A 221 3.29 15.48 66.08
C TYR A 221 2.03 16.33 65.83
N HIS A 222 1.67 16.55 64.56
CA HIS A 222 0.48 17.34 64.21
C HIS A 222 -0.80 16.68 64.72
N ARG A 223 -0.90 15.35 64.62
CA ARG A 223 -2.02 14.58 65.16
C ARG A 223 -2.11 14.72 66.67
N ALA A 224 -1.01 14.51 67.40
CA ALA A 224 -0.97 14.67 68.85
C ALA A 224 -1.32 16.10 69.27
N LYS A 225 -0.86 17.12 68.54
CA LYS A 225 -1.22 18.52 68.79
C LYS A 225 -2.71 18.78 68.59
N ALA A 226 -3.30 18.23 67.52
CA ALA A 226 -4.74 18.34 67.27
C ALA A 226 -5.55 17.63 68.38
N ASP A 227 -5.13 16.45 68.81
CA ASP A 227 -5.77 15.70 69.89
C ASP A 227 -5.72 16.48 71.22
N ILE A 228 -4.59 17.12 71.54
CA ILE A 228 -4.47 17.98 72.74
C ILE A 228 -5.45 19.15 72.69
N LEU A 229 -5.56 19.83 71.54
CA LEU A 229 -6.50 20.94 71.38
C LEU A 229 -7.96 20.48 71.48
N ALA A 230 -8.29 19.32 70.91
CA ALA A 230 -9.62 18.72 71.02
C ALA A 230 -9.95 18.33 72.47
N MET A 231 -8.98 17.76 73.21
CA MET A 231 -9.16 17.43 74.63
C MET A 231 -9.37 18.66 75.49
N ASP A 232 -8.64 19.76 75.24
CA ASP A 232 -8.84 21.01 75.98
C ASP A 232 -10.24 21.60 75.72
N ALA A 233 -10.69 21.61 74.46
CA ALA A 233 -12.06 22.00 74.12
C ALA A 233 -13.10 21.13 74.82
N PHE A 234 -12.90 19.80 74.85
CA PHE A 234 -13.79 18.86 75.54
C PHE A 234 -13.84 19.09 77.05
N VAL A 235 -12.69 19.35 77.69
CA VAL A 235 -12.64 19.69 79.13
C VAL A 235 -13.41 20.97 79.41
N ASN A 236 -13.30 21.97 78.55
CA ASN A 236 -14.04 23.23 78.69
C ASN A 236 -15.56 23.01 78.54
N GLU A 237 -15.99 22.17 77.60
CA GLU A 237 -17.40 21.80 77.44
C GLU A 237 -17.93 21.04 78.67
N LEU A 238 -17.15 20.11 79.23
CA LEU A 238 -17.50 19.41 80.46
C LEU A 238 -17.62 20.37 81.66
N ARG A 239 -16.74 21.37 81.77
CA ARG A 239 -16.83 22.41 82.81
C ARG A 239 -18.13 23.20 82.70
N GLN A 240 -18.50 23.63 81.49
CA GLN A 240 -19.77 24.34 81.26
C GLN A 240 -20.97 23.44 81.58
N ALA A 241 -20.95 22.18 81.17
CA ALA A 241 -22.01 21.23 81.49
C ALA A 241 -22.17 21.01 83.00
N LEU A 242 -21.05 20.96 83.75
CA LEU A 242 -21.07 20.84 85.21
C LEU A 242 -21.64 22.09 85.86
N GLU A 243 -21.27 23.29 85.40
CA GLU A 243 -21.80 24.56 85.91
C GLU A 243 -23.32 24.65 85.69
N VAL A 244 -23.81 24.32 84.49
CA VAL A 244 -25.24 24.25 84.20
C VAL A 244 -25.95 23.24 85.11
N ARG A 245 -25.33 22.08 85.37
CA ARG A 245 -25.88 21.08 86.28
C ARG A 245 -25.96 21.62 87.72
N GLN A 246 -24.93 22.32 88.19
CA GLN A 246 -24.90 22.91 89.53
C GLN A 246 -26.03 23.94 89.71
N ILE A 247 -26.21 24.84 88.74
CA ILE A 247 -27.30 25.84 88.75
C ILE A 247 -28.67 25.17 88.75
N LYS A 248 -28.85 24.13 87.91
CA LYS A 248 -30.11 23.36 87.87
C LYS A 248 -30.38 22.67 89.21
N TRP A 249 -29.35 22.09 89.82
CA TRP A 249 -29.46 21.44 91.12
C TRP A 249 -29.83 22.42 92.23
N ASP A 250 -29.23 23.60 92.27
CA ASP A 250 -29.57 24.64 93.25
C ASP A 250 -31.02 25.10 93.09
N ARG A 251 -31.47 25.38 91.86
CA ARG A 251 -32.89 25.72 91.59
C ARG A 251 -33.84 24.61 91.98
N PHE A 252 -33.49 23.35 91.70
CA PHE A 252 -34.30 22.20 92.09
C PHE A 252 -34.42 22.11 93.62
N ARG A 253 -33.30 22.25 94.32
CA ARG A 253 -33.25 22.24 95.80
C ARG A 253 -34.03 23.40 96.42
N GLU A 254 -33.92 24.60 95.85
CA GLU A 254 -34.74 25.76 96.23
C GLU A 254 -36.24 25.49 96.04
N SER A 255 -36.63 24.87 94.91
CA SER A 255 -38.04 24.57 94.65
C SER A 255 -38.65 23.61 95.68
N ILE A 256 -37.87 22.63 96.15
CA ILE A 256 -38.27 21.72 97.23
C ILE A 256 -38.42 22.48 98.54
N ALA A 257 -37.46 23.35 98.87
CA ALA A 257 -37.52 24.18 100.08
C ALA A 257 -38.73 25.11 100.08
N VAL A 258 -39.00 25.80 98.97
CA VAL A 258 -40.18 26.67 98.83
C VAL A 258 -41.47 25.88 99.01
N ARG A 259 -41.57 24.70 98.38
CA ARG A 259 -42.76 23.83 98.51
C ARG A 259 -42.93 23.31 99.94
N ALA A 260 -41.84 22.93 100.61
CA ALA A 260 -41.86 22.51 102.00
C ALA A 260 -42.30 23.65 102.93
N LYS A 261 -41.79 24.88 102.72
CA LYS A 261 -42.23 26.08 103.46
C LYS A 261 -43.71 26.36 103.24
N ALA A 262 -44.18 26.33 102.00
CA ALA A 262 -45.59 26.56 101.66
C ALA A 262 -46.51 25.52 102.30
N ASN A 263 -46.17 24.23 102.19
CA ASN A 263 -46.92 23.15 102.82
C ASN A 263 -46.93 23.28 104.35
N PHE A 264 -45.80 23.59 104.97
CA PHE A 264 -45.70 23.78 106.42
C PHE A 264 -46.59 24.93 106.91
N LEU A 265 -46.56 26.08 106.22
CA LEU A 265 -47.42 27.22 106.54
C LEU A 265 -48.90 26.88 106.35
N TRP A 266 -49.26 26.16 105.28
CA TRP A 266 -50.63 25.71 105.04
C TRP A 266 -51.14 24.78 106.15
N TYR A 267 -50.33 23.79 106.57
CA TYR A 267 -50.67 22.87 107.66
C TYR A 267 -50.78 23.56 109.04
N LEU A 268 -50.07 24.68 109.24
CA LEU A 268 -50.19 25.52 110.44
C LEU A 268 -51.50 26.31 110.44
N ALA A 269 -51.80 26.97 109.32
CA ALA A 269 -53.03 27.76 109.16
C ALA A 269 -54.29 26.89 109.37
N GLN A 270 -54.29 25.66 108.85
CA GLN A 270 -55.41 24.71 109.02
C GLN A 270 -55.68 24.35 110.49
N ARG A 271 -54.67 24.49 111.38
CA ARG A 271 -54.78 24.22 112.82
C ARG A 271 -54.94 25.49 113.67
N GLY A 272 -55.02 26.67 113.05
CA GLY A 272 -55.09 27.96 113.75
C GLY A 272 -53.77 28.44 114.36
N TYR A 273 -52.64 27.86 113.94
CA TYR A 273 -51.30 28.24 114.42
C TYR A 273 -50.59 29.17 113.44
N THR A 274 -49.64 29.94 113.94
CA THR A 274 -48.73 30.75 113.11
C THR A 274 -47.29 30.26 113.27
N GLY A 275 -46.44 30.51 112.29
CA GLY A 275 -45.07 30.01 112.33
C GLY A 275 -44.27 30.29 111.06
N GLN A 276 -43.03 29.82 111.04
CA GLN A 276 -42.12 29.95 109.92
C GLN A 276 -41.22 28.71 109.82
N LEU A 277 -40.88 28.31 108.60
CA LEU A 277 -39.92 27.25 108.34
C LEU A 277 -38.65 27.86 107.75
N GLU A 278 -37.56 27.83 108.52
CA GLU A 278 -36.23 28.23 108.05
C GLU A 278 -35.48 26.99 107.52
N VAL A 279 -34.92 27.11 106.31
CA VAL A 279 -34.18 26.04 105.64
C VAL A 279 -32.75 26.54 105.45
N ASP A 280 -31.77 25.85 106.05
CA ASP A 280 -30.35 26.10 105.82
C ASP A 280 -29.78 24.99 104.93
N HIS A 281 -29.50 25.36 103.68
CA HIS A 281 -29.01 24.44 102.66
C HIS A 281 -27.53 24.07 102.80
N GLN A 282 -26.72 24.88 103.50
CA GLN A 282 -25.30 24.60 103.73
C GLN A 282 -25.12 23.70 104.94
N ALA A 283 -25.83 24.00 106.04
CA ALA A 283 -25.79 23.17 107.25
C ALA A 283 -26.68 21.92 107.15
N GLN A 284 -27.48 21.78 106.09
CA GLN A 284 -28.48 20.71 105.89
C GLN A 284 -29.50 20.63 107.04
N ARG A 285 -29.93 21.78 107.57
CA ARG A 285 -30.85 21.85 108.71
C ARG A 285 -32.18 22.48 108.34
N LEU A 286 -33.23 21.94 108.95
CA LEU A 286 -34.59 22.46 108.87
C LEU A 286 -35.01 22.92 110.26
N ASN A 287 -35.29 24.21 110.42
CA ASN A 287 -35.66 24.81 111.70
C ASN A 287 -37.13 25.29 111.65
N PRO A 288 -38.09 24.46 112.09
CA PRO A 288 -39.48 24.88 112.22
C PRO A 288 -39.67 25.74 113.49
N ARG A 289 -40.33 26.89 113.35
CA ARG A 289 -40.81 27.72 114.46
C ARG A 289 -42.32 27.78 114.41
N VAL A 290 -42.98 27.44 115.52
CA VAL A 290 -44.44 27.40 115.63
C VAL A 290 -44.87 28.16 116.88
N GLN A 291 -45.88 29.01 116.73
CA GLN A 291 -46.57 29.73 117.79
C GLN A 291 -47.99 29.16 117.87
N THR A 292 -48.29 28.53 119.00
CA THR A 292 -49.58 27.87 119.28
C THR A 292 -50.53 28.73 120.12
N GLU A 293 -50.13 29.95 120.45
CA GLU A 293 -50.91 30.86 121.31
C GLU A 293 -51.80 31.77 120.45
N ASP A 294 -53.09 31.83 120.80
CA ASP A 294 -54.04 32.75 120.20
C ASP A 294 -53.65 34.20 120.54
N PRO A 295 -53.28 35.04 119.56
CA PRO A 295 -52.80 36.40 119.82
C PRO A 295 -53.84 37.30 120.53
N ALA A 296 -55.09 36.86 120.67
CA ALA A 296 -56.12 37.56 121.43
C ALA A 296 -56.01 37.41 122.98
N LEU A 297 -55.27 36.43 123.51
CA LEU A 297 -55.29 36.10 124.95
C LEU A 297 -54.06 36.60 125.76
N VAL A 298 -53.01 37.11 125.12
CA VAL A 298 -51.71 37.39 125.78
C VAL A 298 -51.54 38.87 126.21
N ALA A 299 -52.39 39.79 125.76
CA ALA A 299 -52.25 41.21 126.07
C ALA A 299 -52.64 41.61 127.52
N ALA A 300 -53.18 40.70 128.34
CA ALA A 300 -53.76 41.02 129.64
C ALA A 300 -52.91 40.63 130.88
N SER A 301 -51.77 39.93 130.72
CA SER A 301 -51.12 39.25 131.87
C SER A 301 -49.69 39.68 132.20
N THR A 302 -49.12 40.70 131.55
CA THR A 302 -47.67 40.98 131.68
C THR A 302 -47.31 42.45 131.92
N GLU A 303 -48.01 43.12 132.83
CA GLU A 303 -47.49 44.33 133.51
C GLU A 303 -47.27 44.02 135.00
N SER A 304 -46.20 43.30 135.33
CA SER A 304 -45.61 43.29 136.69
C SER A 304 -44.28 42.52 136.73
N ARG A 305 -43.28 43.19 137.30
CA ARG A 305 -41.94 42.70 137.72
C ARG A 305 -40.80 42.75 136.71
N SER A 306 -40.20 43.95 136.72
CA SER A 306 -38.77 44.23 136.79
C SER A 306 -37.89 43.16 137.47
N GLY A 307 -36.67 42.94 136.96
CA GLY A 307 -35.62 42.26 137.74
C GLY A 307 -34.32 41.90 137.00
N LYS A 308 -33.40 42.86 136.99
CA LYS A 308 -31.94 42.81 136.73
C LYS A 308 -31.15 41.48 136.93
N SER A 309 -30.10 41.35 136.10
CA SER A 309 -28.69 41.06 136.44
C SER A 309 -28.13 39.62 136.37
N ASN A 310 -27.25 39.45 135.37
CA ASN A 310 -25.87 38.93 135.37
C ASN A 310 -25.51 37.51 135.87
N ASN A 311 -24.81 36.85 134.94
CA ASN A 311 -23.58 36.05 135.05
C ASN A 311 -23.56 34.65 135.71
N ALA A 312 -22.92 33.79 134.92
CA ALA A 312 -21.93 32.78 135.26
C ALA A 312 -22.40 31.44 135.84
N LEU A 313 -22.05 30.43 135.03
CA LEU A 313 -21.60 29.07 135.35
C LEU A 313 -22.51 28.12 136.13
N ASP A 314 -22.49 26.91 135.56
CA ASP A 314 -22.64 25.62 136.23
C ASP A 314 -24.07 25.12 136.46
N LYS A 315 -24.42 24.05 135.73
CA LYS A 315 -24.78 22.76 136.37
C LYS A 315 -25.05 21.66 135.36
N LEU A 316 -24.36 20.55 135.63
CA LEU A 316 -24.64 19.19 135.21
C LEU A 316 -26.05 18.71 135.55
N GLN A 317 -26.42 17.62 134.84
CA GLN A 317 -27.44 16.61 135.13
C GLN A 317 -28.91 16.95 134.82
N ARG A 318 -29.47 16.22 133.87
CA ARG A 318 -30.28 15.03 134.21
C ARG A 318 -30.68 14.24 132.96
N ASP A 319 -30.29 12.97 132.99
CA ASP A 319 -30.96 11.90 132.25
C ASP A 319 -32.48 11.99 132.44
N LYS A 320 -33.21 11.98 131.32
CA LYS A 320 -34.42 11.20 131.16
C LYS A 320 -34.57 10.82 129.69
N ASP A 321 -34.20 9.59 129.36
CA ASP A 321 -34.90 8.89 128.29
C ASP A 321 -36.41 8.88 128.61
N PRO A 322 -37.23 9.00 127.56
CA PRO A 322 -38.03 7.83 127.26
C PRO A 322 -38.03 7.52 125.76
N LYS A 323 -37.68 6.27 125.46
CA LYS A 323 -38.41 5.41 124.52
C LYS A 323 -39.80 5.97 124.19
N SER A 324 -40.06 6.25 122.92
CA SER A 324 -41.17 5.69 122.14
C SER A 324 -41.29 6.39 120.80
N LEU A 325 -41.77 5.61 119.82
CA LEU A 325 -42.31 5.96 118.51
C LEU A 325 -41.27 5.96 117.37
N SER A 326 -41.07 4.85 116.66
CA SER A 326 -42.01 4.10 115.79
C SER A 326 -42.11 4.69 114.38
N GLY A 327 -41.83 3.82 113.39
CA GLY A 327 -42.16 3.94 111.96
C GLY A 327 -41.09 4.72 111.18
N GLY A 328 -40.43 4.18 110.17
CA GLY A 328 -40.89 3.19 109.19
C GLY A 328 -40.71 3.82 107.81
N GLU A 329 -39.97 3.10 106.95
CA GLU A 329 -39.52 3.40 105.57
C GLU A 329 -38.24 4.23 105.40
#